data_AF-R7AJB8-F1
#
_entry.id   AF-R7AJB8-F1
#
_cell.length_a   1.000
_cell.length_b   1.000
_cell.length_c   1.000
_cell.angle_alpha   90.00
_cell.angle_beta   90.00
_cell.angle_gamma   90.00
#
_symmetry.space_group_name_H-M   'P 1'
#
loop_
_entity.id
_entity.type
_entity.pdbx_description
1 polymer ?
#
loop_
_entity_poly.entity_id
_entity_poly.type
_entity_poly.pdbx_seq_one_letter_code
_entity_poly.pdbx_strand_id
1 'polypeptide(L)'
;MQCEKCGGELNEKGRCHVCGKKKRRSKGYVVGHSFLLVLATLILVNHLIACATARVLLNKDVIHKALENVKFSTVDVMHDEEKMTLAEYIRREYVTDPAVTTGDVEAVLNQMNLEALAMRKLDNYQNYYRGTEDTLETITPQEIVDILDKNQAMIQEKLQIEITQADKDTLVAEMQDSCTAYNEGVVRYYNTGIGRFWNRLQLNLWFMLGELVLLVVILVRWCVLFCSGRGRAAHGIRAFAITLLVPSGIYTLGGVGGYVAAKYLFQELPVLADITSGASAPLLMFGGIGVLAAVFMLILASMILSLTKKPAAEPEILSEIPTAAPECVEAPVQESVPVAAGVSDEPAPLSAASETPTGEALTSTASEEESPAEMLDDAPTGGTSVSEEAAAPTGEPIAPAEELPTEPAAASPDETTPAQAPAPVFCKECGTQILQPGVQKFCIKCGKKLDS
;
A
#
# COMPACT_ATOMS: atom_id res chain seq x y z
N MET A 1 23.23 -14.35 37.17
CA MET A 1 23.75 -14.73 35.82
C MET A 1 25.26 -14.59 35.81
N GLN A 2 26.01 -15.53 35.23
CA GLN A 2 27.48 -15.53 35.25
C GLN A 2 28.09 -15.02 33.94
N CYS A 3 29.30 -14.45 34.03
CA CYS A 3 30.07 -13.98 32.89
C CYS A 3 30.75 -15.15 32.16
N GLU A 4 30.42 -15.37 30.89
CA GLU A 4 30.98 -16.42 30.03
C GLU A 4 32.51 -16.46 29.98
N LYS A 5 33.19 -15.33 30.25
CA LYS A 5 34.65 -15.25 30.17
C LYS A 5 35.37 -15.56 31.49
N CYS A 6 34.73 -15.38 32.64
CA CYS A 6 35.42 -15.42 33.94
C CYS A 6 34.57 -15.95 35.10
N GLY A 7 33.37 -16.48 34.84
CA GLY A 7 32.45 -17.01 35.86
C GLY A 7 31.81 -15.98 36.80
N GLY A 8 32.41 -14.79 36.93
CA GLY A 8 31.95 -13.74 37.84
C GLY A 8 30.51 -13.29 37.63
N GLU A 9 29.85 -12.88 38.71
CA GLU A 9 28.46 -12.42 38.71
C GLU A 9 28.29 -11.13 37.89
N LEU A 10 27.16 -11.06 37.18
CA LEU A 10 26.75 -9.89 36.42
C LEU A 10 25.84 -9.01 37.28
N ASN A 11 26.09 -7.69 37.28
CA ASN A 11 25.17 -6.72 37.86
C ASN A 11 23.86 -6.58 37.05
N GLU A 12 22.90 -5.83 37.58
CA GLU A 12 21.61 -5.54 36.93
C GLU A 12 21.74 -4.92 35.52
N LYS A 13 22.85 -4.20 35.26
CA LYS A 13 23.17 -3.61 33.94
C LYS A 13 23.87 -4.60 32.99
N GLY A 14 23.95 -5.88 33.38
CA GLY A 14 24.58 -6.97 32.64
C GLY A 14 26.10 -6.86 32.54
N ARG A 15 26.76 -6.16 33.46
CA ARG A 15 28.23 -6.00 33.50
C ARG A 15 28.82 -6.93 34.56
N CYS A 16 29.86 -7.67 34.19
CA CYS A 16 30.58 -8.54 35.11
C CYS A 16 31.29 -7.71 36.20
N HIS A 17 31.06 -8.06 37.46
CA HIS A 17 31.75 -7.45 38.60
C HIS A 17 33.26 -7.71 38.61
N VAL A 18 33.69 -8.85 38.04
CA VAL A 18 35.10 -9.28 38.05
C VAL A 18 35.90 -8.70 36.89
N CYS A 19 35.40 -8.79 35.65
CA CYS A 19 36.15 -8.35 34.46
C CYS A 19 35.61 -7.07 33.81
N GLY A 20 34.57 -6.45 34.38
CA GLY A 20 33.97 -5.21 33.88
C GLY A 20 33.30 -5.30 32.50
N LYS A 21 33.27 -6.48 31.87
CA LYS A 21 32.70 -6.69 30.54
C LYS A 21 31.19 -6.80 30.59
N LYS A 22 30.54 -6.16 29.62
CA LYS A 22 29.09 -6.27 29.41
C LYS A 22 28.78 -7.61 28.75
N LYS A 23 27.78 -8.33 29.26
CA LYS A 23 27.24 -9.56 28.67
C LYS A 23 26.90 -9.30 27.22
N ARG A 24 27.39 -10.17 26.32
CA ARG A 24 26.97 -10.13 24.92
C ARG A 24 25.50 -10.50 24.83
N ARG A 25 24.77 -9.82 23.95
CA ARG A 25 23.41 -10.23 23.59
C ARG A 25 23.48 -11.60 22.92
N SER A 26 22.49 -12.44 23.15
CA SER A 26 22.41 -13.76 22.52
C SER A 26 22.33 -13.60 21.00
N LYS A 27 22.87 -14.57 20.25
CA LYS A 27 22.79 -14.57 18.78
C LYS A 27 21.33 -14.52 18.32
N GLY A 28 20.45 -15.31 18.95
CA GLY A 28 19.00 -15.32 18.68
C GLY A 28 18.35 -13.95 18.87
N TYR A 29 18.67 -13.22 19.95
CA TYR A 29 18.18 -11.85 20.17
C TYR A 29 18.62 -10.90 19.04
N VAL A 30 19.88 -10.97 18.63
CA VAL A 30 20.41 -10.09 17.58
C VAL A 30 19.75 -10.39 16.24
N VAL A 31 19.59 -11.67 15.89
CA VAL A 31 18.95 -12.09 14.62
C VAL A 31 17.47 -11.70 14.60
N GLY A 32 16.70 -12.05 15.64
CA GLY A 32 15.27 -11.76 15.71
C GLY A 32 14.97 -10.26 15.67
N HIS A 33 15.70 -9.45 16.45
CA HIS A 33 15.53 -8.00 16.39
C HIS A 33 16.00 -7.38 15.07
N SER A 34 17.06 -7.91 14.45
CA SER A 34 17.49 -7.41 13.14
C SER A 34 16.41 -7.67 12.08
N PHE A 35 15.79 -8.84 12.10
CA PHE A 35 14.69 -9.19 11.20
C PHE A 35 13.51 -8.22 11.34
N LEU A 36 13.06 -7.96 12.57
CA LEU A 36 11.98 -7.01 12.83
C LEU A 36 12.32 -5.59 12.38
N LEU A 37 13.57 -5.15 12.58
CA LEU A 37 14.01 -3.83 12.13
C LEU A 37 14.09 -3.75 10.60
N VAL A 38 14.46 -4.85 9.92
CA VAL A 38 14.42 -4.89 8.45
C VAL A 38 12.99 -4.73 7.97
N LEU A 39 12.06 -5.53 8.50
CA LEU A 39 10.65 -5.48 8.13
C LEU A 39 10.05 -4.09 8.38
N ALA A 40 10.32 -3.51 9.56
CA ALA A 40 9.84 -2.18 9.93
C ALA A 40 10.38 -1.10 8.97
N THR A 41 11.68 -1.10 8.68
CA THR A 41 12.26 -0.12 7.73
C THR A 41 11.66 -0.29 6.33
N LEU A 42 11.49 -1.52 5.84
CA LEU A 42 10.92 -1.76 4.52
C LEU A 42 9.49 -1.22 4.44
N ILE A 43 8.62 -1.59 5.38
CA ILE A 43 7.23 -1.13 5.40
C ILE A 43 7.19 0.40 5.47
N LEU A 44 7.96 1.00 6.38
CA LEU A 44 7.95 2.43 6.63
C LEU A 44 8.45 3.24 5.43
N VAL A 45 9.54 2.81 4.78
CA VAL A 45 10.08 3.54 3.63
C VAL A 45 9.17 3.42 2.42
N ASN A 46 8.57 2.24 2.17
CA ASN A 46 7.58 2.09 1.10
C ASN A 46 6.37 2.99 1.34
N HIS A 47 5.86 2.99 2.58
CA HIS A 47 4.72 3.83 2.95
C HIS A 47 5.06 5.32 2.80
N LEU A 48 6.20 5.79 3.31
CA LEU A 48 6.62 7.19 3.22
C LEU A 48 6.73 7.66 1.76
N ILE A 49 7.36 6.87 0.89
CA ILE A 49 7.50 7.21 -0.54
C ILE A 49 6.13 7.23 -1.23
N ALA A 50 5.26 6.27 -0.92
CA ALA A 50 3.90 6.24 -1.45
C ALA A 50 3.05 7.43 -0.98
N CYS A 51 3.15 7.84 0.28
CA CYS A 51 2.48 9.02 0.83
C CYS A 51 2.95 10.31 0.16
N ALA A 52 4.28 10.49 0.10
CA ALA A 52 4.88 11.69 -0.48
C ALA A 52 4.53 11.81 -1.97
N THR A 53 4.55 10.69 -2.68
CA THR A 53 4.14 10.60 -4.09
C THR A 53 2.67 10.95 -4.27
N ALA A 54 1.77 10.27 -3.54
CA ALA A 54 0.33 10.53 -3.61
C ALA A 54 0.02 12.01 -3.33
N ARG A 55 0.63 12.61 -2.30
CA ARG A 55 0.45 14.04 -2.02
C ARG A 55 0.94 14.94 -3.13
N VAL A 56 2.05 14.62 -3.80
CA VAL A 56 2.50 15.42 -4.96
C VAL A 56 1.52 15.31 -6.11
N LEU A 57 1.00 14.11 -6.40
CA LEU A 57 0.02 13.89 -7.46
C LEU A 57 -1.26 14.70 -7.21
N LEU A 58 -1.76 14.65 -5.97
CA LEU A 58 -3.00 15.32 -5.58
C LEU A 58 -2.84 16.84 -5.36
N ASN A 59 -1.66 17.34 -4.99
CA ASN A 59 -1.44 18.78 -4.75
C ASN A 59 -0.93 19.53 -5.99
N LYS A 60 -0.40 18.84 -7.00
CA LYS A 60 0.08 19.47 -8.25
C LYS A 60 -0.94 19.41 -9.38
N ASP A 61 -2.17 19.01 -9.07
CA ASP A 61 -3.26 18.91 -10.03
C ASP A 61 -2.84 18.03 -11.22
N VAL A 62 -2.07 16.97 -10.98
CA VAL A 62 -1.55 16.11 -12.06
C VAL A 62 -2.71 15.39 -12.74
N ILE A 63 -3.63 14.86 -11.94
CA ILE A 63 -4.82 14.16 -12.45
C ILE A 63 -5.76 15.18 -13.13
N HIS A 64 -5.90 16.36 -12.53
CA HIS A 64 -6.65 17.48 -13.11
C HIS A 64 -6.13 17.88 -14.50
N LYS A 65 -4.83 18.12 -14.64
CA LYS A 65 -4.20 18.43 -15.94
C LYS A 65 -4.30 17.27 -16.95
N ALA A 66 -4.25 16.03 -16.46
CA ALA A 66 -4.46 14.87 -17.32
C ALA A 66 -5.90 14.83 -17.85
N LEU A 67 -6.88 15.26 -17.05
CA LEU A 67 -8.29 15.38 -17.44
C LEU A 67 -8.55 16.57 -18.37
N GLU A 68 -7.84 17.69 -18.21
CA GLU A 68 -7.89 18.86 -19.13
C GLU A 68 -7.57 18.49 -20.59
N ASN A 69 -6.74 17.46 -20.79
CA ASN A 69 -6.37 16.99 -22.12
C ASN A 69 -7.37 15.98 -22.71
N VAL A 70 -8.42 15.60 -21.98
CA VAL A 70 -9.38 14.59 -22.41
C VAL A 70 -10.44 15.20 -23.30
N LYS A 71 -10.49 14.74 -24.55
CA LYS A 71 -11.64 14.94 -25.42
C LYS A 71 -12.61 13.80 -25.17
N PHE A 72 -13.69 14.07 -24.44
CA PHE A 72 -14.73 13.07 -24.15
C PHE A 72 -15.31 12.46 -25.43
N SER A 73 -15.36 13.24 -26.53
CA SER A 73 -15.84 12.76 -27.82
C SER A 73 -15.04 11.59 -28.39
N THR A 74 -13.75 11.46 -28.03
CA THR A 74 -12.84 10.41 -28.51
C THR A 74 -12.58 9.32 -27.47
N VAL A 75 -13.32 9.30 -26.36
CA VAL A 75 -13.19 8.23 -25.35
C VAL A 75 -13.65 6.92 -25.97
N ASP A 76 -12.85 5.88 -25.81
CA ASP A 76 -13.18 4.56 -26.31
C ASP A 76 -14.30 3.92 -25.49
N VAL A 77 -15.35 3.46 -26.18
CA VAL A 77 -16.47 2.70 -25.66
C VAL A 77 -16.45 1.32 -26.30
N MET A 78 -16.52 0.28 -25.48
CA MET A 78 -16.73 -1.08 -25.95
C MET A 78 -18.23 -1.36 -25.97
N HIS A 79 -18.77 -1.63 -27.15
CA HIS A 79 -20.17 -1.97 -27.33
C HIS A 79 -20.28 -3.14 -28.30
N ASP A 80 -20.91 -4.24 -27.86
CA ASP A 80 -21.03 -5.49 -28.63
C ASP A 80 -19.71 -6.01 -29.24
N GLU A 81 -18.66 -6.05 -28.42
CA GLU A 81 -17.29 -6.45 -28.81
C GLU A 81 -16.59 -5.51 -29.81
N GLU A 82 -17.27 -4.46 -30.27
CA GLU A 82 -16.71 -3.42 -31.12
C GLU A 82 -16.20 -2.25 -30.27
N LYS A 83 -15.01 -1.77 -30.62
CA LYS A 83 -14.41 -0.58 -30.02
C LYS A 83 -14.76 0.63 -30.90
N MET A 84 -15.49 1.58 -30.34
CA MET A 84 -15.86 2.84 -31.03
C MET A 84 -15.64 4.04 -30.13
N THR A 85 -15.70 5.24 -30.70
CA THR A 85 -15.63 6.47 -29.88
C THR A 85 -16.96 6.74 -29.18
N LEU A 86 -16.95 7.50 -28.07
CA LEU A 86 -18.17 7.91 -27.39
C LEU A 86 -19.12 8.69 -28.31
N ALA A 87 -18.57 9.55 -29.19
CA ALA A 87 -19.39 10.28 -30.15
C ALA A 87 -20.07 9.34 -31.17
N GLU A 88 -19.35 8.33 -31.65
CA GLU A 88 -19.90 7.32 -32.56
C GLU A 88 -20.96 6.47 -31.88
N TYR A 89 -20.71 6.04 -30.64
CA TYR A 89 -21.67 5.32 -29.83
C TYR A 89 -22.97 6.11 -29.63
N ILE A 90 -22.87 7.38 -29.22
CA ILE A 90 -24.04 8.26 -29.07
C ILE A 90 -24.77 8.45 -30.40
N ARG A 91 -24.02 8.66 -31.50
CA ARG A 91 -24.61 8.84 -32.81
C ARG A 91 -25.36 7.59 -33.30
N ARG A 92 -24.86 6.40 -32.97
CA ARG A 92 -25.43 5.14 -33.45
C ARG A 92 -26.63 4.68 -32.64
N GLU A 93 -26.55 4.78 -31.31
CA GLU A 93 -27.55 4.20 -30.42
C GLU A 93 -28.63 5.21 -29.99
N TYR A 94 -28.29 6.50 -29.91
CA TYR A 94 -29.19 7.51 -29.30
C TYR A 94 -29.69 8.58 -30.28
N VAL A 95 -29.08 8.72 -31.46
CA VAL A 95 -29.46 9.72 -32.46
C VAL A 95 -30.10 9.05 -33.67
N THR A 96 -31.42 9.16 -33.78
CA THR A 96 -32.19 8.54 -34.87
C THR A 96 -32.19 9.35 -36.17
N ASP A 97 -31.87 10.65 -36.12
CA ASP A 97 -31.85 11.49 -37.31
C ASP A 97 -30.64 11.14 -38.19
N PRO A 98 -30.85 10.63 -39.44
CA PRO A 98 -29.76 10.26 -40.33
C PRO A 98 -28.93 11.45 -40.82
N ALA A 99 -29.46 12.68 -40.76
CA ALA A 99 -28.76 13.88 -41.21
C ALA A 99 -27.65 14.33 -40.24
N VAL A 100 -27.79 14.01 -38.95
CA VAL A 100 -26.75 14.26 -37.96
C VAL A 100 -25.56 13.37 -38.28
N THR A 101 -24.33 13.85 -38.13
CA THR A 101 -23.12 13.05 -38.32
C THR A 101 -22.41 12.80 -36.99
N THR A 102 -21.47 11.85 -36.95
CA THR A 102 -20.60 11.67 -35.77
C THR A 102 -19.85 12.95 -35.43
N GLY A 103 -19.38 13.70 -36.43
CA GLY A 103 -18.69 14.98 -36.23
C GLY A 103 -19.55 16.05 -35.56
N ASP A 104 -20.87 16.05 -35.81
CA ASP A 104 -21.79 16.97 -35.14
C ASP A 104 -21.93 16.63 -33.65
N VAL A 105 -22.04 15.33 -33.32
CA VAL A 105 -22.05 14.85 -31.93
C VAL A 105 -20.73 15.17 -31.23
N GLU A 106 -19.58 14.99 -31.90
CA GLU A 106 -18.28 15.40 -31.37
C GLU A 106 -18.24 16.89 -31.03
N ALA A 107 -18.76 17.75 -31.91
CA ALA A 107 -18.78 19.19 -31.72
C ALA A 107 -19.67 19.64 -30.56
N VAL A 108 -20.70 18.85 -30.23
CA VAL A 108 -21.56 19.06 -29.04
C VAL A 108 -20.82 18.60 -27.77
N LEU A 109 -20.29 17.37 -27.75
CA LEU A 109 -19.60 16.81 -26.58
C LEU A 109 -18.42 17.66 -26.14
N ASN A 110 -17.66 18.21 -27.09
CA ASN A 110 -16.52 19.08 -26.81
C ASN A 110 -16.93 20.45 -26.22
N GLN A 111 -18.20 20.83 -26.30
CA GLN A 111 -18.73 22.09 -25.76
C GLN A 111 -19.58 21.90 -24.49
N MET A 112 -20.03 20.68 -24.18
CA MET A 112 -20.83 20.37 -22.99
C MET A 112 -20.09 20.50 -21.65
N ASN A 113 -18.77 20.74 -21.68
CA ASN A 113 -17.91 20.89 -20.49
C ASN A 113 -18.00 19.70 -19.51
N LEU A 114 -18.00 18.48 -20.05
CA LEU A 114 -18.00 17.22 -19.27
C LEU A 114 -16.77 17.10 -18.36
N GLU A 115 -15.67 17.72 -18.75
CA GLU A 115 -14.45 17.81 -17.96
C GLU A 115 -14.70 18.45 -16.59
N ALA A 116 -15.45 19.55 -16.52
CA ALA A 116 -15.77 20.21 -15.26
C ALA A 116 -16.58 19.32 -14.30
N LEU A 117 -17.39 18.38 -14.81
CA LEU A 117 -18.04 17.37 -13.97
C LEU A 117 -17.00 16.39 -13.40
N ALA A 118 -16.15 15.82 -14.26
CA ALA A 118 -15.13 14.86 -13.85
C ALA A 118 -14.16 15.46 -12.81
N MET A 119 -13.73 16.70 -13.02
CA MET A 119 -12.86 17.45 -12.13
C MET A 119 -13.50 17.67 -10.76
N ARG A 120 -14.76 18.11 -10.72
CA ARG A 120 -15.51 18.30 -9.48
C ARG A 120 -15.64 16.98 -8.69
N LYS A 121 -15.95 15.87 -9.37
CA LYS A 121 -16.04 14.56 -8.72
C LYS A 121 -14.69 14.12 -8.15
N LEU A 122 -13.62 14.33 -8.90
CA LEU A 122 -12.27 14.07 -8.44
C LEU A 122 -11.92 14.90 -7.20
N ASP A 123 -12.26 16.19 -7.17
CA ASP A 123 -12.05 17.06 -6.01
C ASP A 123 -12.79 16.55 -4.76
N ASN A 124 -14.06 16.19 -4.89
CA ASN A 124 -14.83 15.65 -3.77
C ASN A 124 -14.23 14.33 -3.25
N TYR A 125 -13.78 13.44 -4.14
CA TYR A 125 -13.04 12.24 -3.72
C TYR A 125 -11.76 12.59 -2.96
N GLN A 126 -10.99 13.56 -3.44
CA GLN A 126 -9.78 14.00 -2.76
C GLN A 126 -10.07 14.59 -1.38
N ASN A 127 -11.08 15.46 -1.28
CA ASN A 127 -11.53 16.06 -0.02
C ASN A 127 -11.95 15.00 0.99
N TYR A 128 -12.72 14.03 0.52
CA TYR A 128 -13.13 12.89 1.32
C TYR A 128 -11.95 12.08 1.88
N TYR A 129 -10.96 11.74 1.03
CA TYR A 129 -9.76 11.03 1.48
C TYR A 129 -8.80 11.88 2.32
N ARG A 130 -8.83 13.21 2.19
CA ARG A 130 -8.12 14.13 3.10
C ARG A 130 -8.85 14.26 4.44
N GLY A 131 -10.11 13.82 4.53
CA GLY A 131 -10.95 13.95 5.71
C GLY A 131 -11.54 15.34 5.91
N THR A 132 -11.60 16.16 4.86
CA THR A 132 -12.32 17.45 4.88
C THR A 132 -13.81 17.25 4.61
N GLU A 133 -14.19 16.15 3.97
CA GLU A 133 -15.56 15.69 3.79
C GLU A 133 -15.75 14.31 4.41
N ASP A 134 -16.94 14.05 4.96
CA ASP A 134 -17.27 12.78 5.63
C ASP A 134 -18.12 11.83 4.78
N THR A 135 -18.69 12.37 3.70
CA THR A 135 -19.51 11.65 2.73
C THR A 135 -18.71 11.40 1.47
N LEU A 136 -18.71 10.15 1.03
CA LEU A 136 -18.15 9.80 -0.27
C LEU A 136 -19.16 10.24 -1.34
N GLU A 137 -18.72 11.08 -2.27
CA GLU A 137 -19.52 11.51 -3.41
C GLU A 137 -19.97 10.30 -4.26
N THR A 138 -21.21 10.33 -4.74
CA THR A 138 -21.75 9.33 -5.67
C THR A 138 -21.96 9.94 -7.04
N ILE A 139 -21.90 9.13 -8.10
CA ILE A 139 -22.30 9.54 -9.45
C ILE A 139 -23.76 9.12 -9.66
N THR A 140 -24.58 10.02 -10.21
CA THR A 140 -25.99 9.70 -10.53
C THR A 140 -26.34 10.03 -11.97
N PRO A 141 -27.28 9.29 -12.60
CA PRO A 141 -27.71 9.59 -13.97
C PRO A 141 -28.26 11.01 -14.14
N GLN A 142 -28.90 11.54 -13.08
CA GLN A 142 -29.46 12.89 -13.09
C GLN A 142 -28.41 13.97 -13.37
N GLU A 143 -27.15 13.75 -12.99
CA GLU A 143 -26.08 14.72 -13.26
C GLU A 143 -25.80 14.87 -14.76
N ILE A 144 -26.01 13.80 -15.54
CA ILE A 144 -25.89 13.84 -16.99
C ILE A 144 -27.10 14.54 -17.60
N VAL A 145 -28.31 14.28 -17.09
CA VAL A 145 -29.52 15.00 -17.49
C VAL A 145 -29.38 16.49 -17.24
N ASP A 146 -28.89 16.89 -16.06
CA ASP A 146 -28.66 18.30 -15.73
C ASP A 146 -27.64 18.97 -16.67
N ILE A 147 -26.66 18.21 -17.17
CA ILE A 147 -25.72 18.71 -18.18
C ILE A 147 -26.40 18.83 -19.54
N LEU A 148 -27.23 17.86 -19.94
CA LEU A 148 -28.01 17.95 -21.19
C LEU A 148 -28.94 19.17 -21.16
N ASP A 149 -29.63 19.42 -20.05
CA ASP A 149 -30.53 20.55 -19.87
C ASP A 149 -29.80 21.89 -19.96
N LYS A 150 -28.65 22.02 -19.28
CA LYS A 150 -27.80 23.22 -19.36
C LYS A 150 -27.30 23.50 -20.78
N ASN A 151 -27.20 22.47 -21.61
CA ASN A 151 -26.67 22.56 -22.97
C ASN A 151 -27.75 22.43 -24.05
N GLN A 152 -29.04 22.38 -23.68
CA GLN A 152 -30.14 22.08 -24.60
C GLN A 152 -30.20 23.02 -25.81
N ALA A 153 -30.03 24.33 -25.59
CA ALA A 153 -30.04 25.31 -26.68
C ALA A 153 -28.92 25.07 -27.71
N MET A 154 -27.71 24.73 -27.24
CA MET A 154 -26.57 24.43 -28.09
C MET A 154 -26.76 23.11 -28.84
N ILE A 155 -27.31 22.09 -28.17
CA ILE A 155 -27.65 20.80 -28.78
C ILE A 155 -28.67 21.01 -29.90
N GLN A 156 -29.73 21.78 -29.64
CA GLN A 156 -30.77 22.06 -30.63
C GLN A 156 -30.24 22.88 -31.81
N GLU A 157 -29.40 23.88 -31.57
CA GLU A 157 -28.79 24.68 -32.64
C GLU A 157 -27.91 23.82 -33.56
N LYS A 158 -27.11 22.92 -32.99
CA LYS A 158 -26.12 22.14 -33.75
C LYS A 158 -26.66 20.87 -34.37
N LEU A 159 -27.49 20.13 -33.64
CA LEU A 159 -28.01 18.84 -34.08
C LEU A 159 -29.39 18.97 -34.71
N GLN A 160 -30.09 20.10 -34.52
CA GLN A 160 -31.50 20.27 -34.90
C GLN A 160 -32.43 19.25 -34.22
N ILE A 161 -32.00 18.71 -33.08
CA ILE A 161 -32.74 17.73 -32.27
C ILE A 161 -33.25 18.42 -31.00
N GLU A 162 -34.48 18.10 -30.62
CA GLU A 162 -35.04 18.41 -29.31
C GLU A 162 -34.94 17.17 -28.41
N ILE A 163 -34.27 17.31 -27.26
CA ILE A 163 -34.22 16.24 -26.24
C ILE A 163 -35.49 16.35 -25.38
N THR A 164 -36.39 15.39 -25.53
CA THR A 164 -37.65 15.35 -24.78
C THR A 164 -37.46 14.83 -23.36
N GLN A 165 -38.47 14.99 -22.50
CA GLN A 165 -38.43 14.39 -21.17
C GLN A 165 -38.39 12.86 -21.22
N ALA A 166 -39.08 12.24 -22.17
CA ALA A 166 -39.08 10.78 -22.34
C ALA A 166 -37.68 10.25 -22.69
N ASP A 167 -36.91 11.00 -23.48
CA ASP A 167 -35.52 10.65 -23.80
C ASP A 167 -34.63 10.68 -22.55
N LYS A 168 -34.81 11.69 -21.70
CA LYS A 168 -34.08 11.84 -20.43
C LYS A 168 -34.44 10.71 -19.47
N ASP A 169 -35.72 10.36 -19.36
CA ASP A 169 -36.19 9.28 -18.48
C ASP A 169 -35.61 7.92 -18.94
N THR A 170 -35.54 7.70 -20.26
CA THR A 170 -34.90 6.51 -20.84
C THR A 170 -33.40 6.47 -20.53
N LEU A 171 -32.69 7.59 -20.71
CA LEU A 171 -31.27 7.69 -20.39
C LEU A 171 -31.00 7.42 -18.90
N VAL A 172 -31.84 7.96 -18.00
CA VAL A 172 -31.73 7.69 -16.56
C VAL A 172 -31.88 6.21 -16.27
N ALA A 173 -32.89 5.56 -16.84
CA ALA A 173 -33.15 4.14 -16.64
C ALA A 173 -31.97 3.27 -17.11
N GLU A 174 -31.42 3.54 -18.29
CA GLU A 174 -30.29 2.77 -18.85
C GLU A 174 -28.98 2.98 -18.05
N MET A 175 -28.75 4.18 -17.54
CA MET A 175 -27.54 4.50 -16.77
C MET A 175 -27.61 4.04 -15.31
N GLN A 176 -28.81 3.84 -14.76
CA GLN A 176 -29.03 3.61 -13.32
C GLN A 176 -28.21 2.44 -12.77
N ASP A 177 -28.21 1.30 -13.44
CA ASP A 177 -27.49 0.11 -13.00
C ASP A 177 -25.97 0.32 -13.05
N SER A 178 -25.48 0.97 -14.09
CA SER A 178 -24.05 1.28 -14.25
C SER A 178 -23.55 2.25 -13.19
N CYS A 179 -24.31 3.32 -12.90
CA CYS A 179 -23.99 4.25 -11.82
C CYS A 179 -24.03 3.57 -10.45
N THR A 180 -25.01 2.71 -10.21
CA THR A 180 -25.13 1.95 -8.95
C THR A 180 -23.94 1.02 -8.77
N ALA A 181 -23.60 0.22 -9.79
CA ALA A 181 -22.46 -0.68 -9.76
C ALA A 181 -21.13 0.05 -9.56
N TYR A 182 -20.95 1.21 -10.19
CA TYR A 182 -19.79 2.07 -9.97
C TYR A 182 -19.72 2.53 -8.51
N ASN A 183 -20.80 3.11 -7.97
CA ASN A 183 -20.84 3.62 -6.60
C ASN A 183 -20.58 2.51 -5.56
N GLU A 184 -21.19 1.34 -5.73
CA GLU A 184 -20.93 0.16 -4.90
C GLU A 184 -19.47 -0.29 -4.99
N GLY A 185 -18.89 -0.25 -6.19
CA GLY A 185 -17.48 -0.54 -6.43
C GLY A 185 -16.57 0.43 -5.65
N VAL A 186 -16.78 1.74 -5.76
CA VAL A 186 -15.99 2.74 -5.04
C VAL A 186 -16.10 2.50 -3.53
N VAL A 187 -17.30 2.23 -3.03
CA VAL A 187 -17.50 1.94 -1.60
C VAL A 187 -16.74 0.68 -1.18
N ARG A 188 -16.88 -0.40 -1.95
CA ARG A 188 -16.29 -1.71 -1.65
C ARG A 188 -14.76 -1.69 -1.64
N TYR A 189 -14.14 -0.95 -2.55
CA TYR A 189 -12.69 -0.96 -2.70
C TYR A 189 -12.00 0.12 -1.88
N TYR A 190 -12.60 1.31 -1.77
CA TYR A 190 -11.94 2.48 -1.21
C TYR A 190 -12.56 3.02 0.07
N ASN A 191 -13.78 2.59 0.41
CA ASN A 191 -14.51 3.02 1.59
C ASN A 191 -14.78 1.86 2.59
N THR A 192 -13.89 0.88 2.66
CA THR A 192 -13.89 -0.06 3.79
C THR A 192 -13.38 0.66 5.03
N GLY A 193 -13.85 0.30 6.24
CA GLY A 193 -13.43 1.02 7.47
C GLY A 193 -11.91 1.10 7.65
N ILE A 194 -11.18 0.02 7.31
CA ILE A 194 -9.72 -0.02 7.31
C ILE A 194 -9.14 0.74 6.11
N GLY A 195 -9.70 0.58 4.90
CA GLY A 195 -9.22 1.28 3.70
C GLY A 195 -9.35 2.80 3.80
N ARG A 196 -10.49 3.30 4.31
CA ARG A 196 -10.71 4.73 4.59
C ARG A 196 -9.67 5.27 5.58
N PHE A 197 -9.40 4.52 6.65
CA PHE A 197 -8.36 4.89 7.61
C PHE A 197 -7.00 5.00 6.93
N TRP A 198 -6.58 4.00 6.14
CA TRP A 198 -5.30 4.03 5.44
C TRP A 198 -5.18 5.15 4.41
N ASN A 199 -6.23 5.42 3.63
CA ASN A 199 -6.24 6.51 2.67
C ASN A 199 -6.09 7.88 3.35
N ARG A 200 -6.82 8.10 4.47
CA ARG A 200 -6.68 9.32 5.29
C ARG A 200 -5.29 9.43 5.90
N LEU A 201 -4.73 8.32 6.37
CA LEU A 201 -3.39 8.27 6.94
C LEU A 201 -2.32 8.63 5.91
N GLN A 202 -2.43 8.07 4.69
CA GLN A 202 -1.49 8.26 3.58
C GLN A 202 -1.44 9.72 3.10
N LEU A 203 -2.58 10.43 3.14
CA LEU A 203 -2.65 11.82 2.73
C LEU A 203 -2.33 12.82 3.86
N ASN A 204 -2.20 12.37 5.11
CA ASN A 204 -1.96 13.26 6.25
C ASN A 204 -0.48 13.66 6.38
N LEU A 205 -0.21 14.97 6.32
CA LEU A 205 1.14 15.53 6.45
C LEU A 205 1.79 15.23 7.80
N TRP A 206 1.02 15.33 8.89
CA TRP A 206 1.53 15.08 10.24
C TRP A 206 1.93 13.63 10.45
N PHE A 207 1.19 12.72 9.82
CA PHE A 207 1.52 11.31 9.85
C PHE A 207 2.86 11.04 9.16
N MET A 208 3.08 11.59 7.96
CA MET A 208 4.38 11.47 7.26
C MET A 208 5.55 12.03 8.08
N LEU A 209 5.36 13.16 8.78
CA LEU A 209 6.38 13.70 9.68
C LEU A 209 6.67 12.73 10.85
N GLY A 210 5.62 12.13 11.41
CA GLY A 210 5.74 11.08 12.42
C GLY A 210 6.53 9.87 11.91
N GLU A 211 6.29 9.45 10.66
CA GLU A 211 7.04 8.35 10.03
C GLU A 211 8.52 8.69 9.84
N LEU A 212 8.85 9.93 9.47
CA LEU A 212 10.24 10.38 9.38
C LEU A 212 10.94 10.29 10.75
N VAL A 213 10.26 10.71 11.82
CA VAL A 213 10.77 10.59 13.19
C VAL A 213 10.94 9.11 13.59
N LEU A 214 9.97 8.27 13.25
CA LEU A 214 10.03 6.83 13.51
C LEU A 214 11.21 6.18 12.77
N LEU A 215 11.52 6.62 11.55
CA LEU A 215 12.66 6.16 10.77
C LEU A 215 13.99 6.50 11.49
N VAL A 216 14.09 7.68 12.10
CA VAL A 216 15.24 8.06 12.94
C VAL A 216 15.33 7.18 14.20
N VAL A 217 14.20 6.90 14.85
CA VAL A 217 14.16 5.99 16.02
C VAL A 217 14.61 4.59 15.63
N ILE A 218 14.21 4.08 14.47
CA ILE A 218 14.65 2.79 13.92
C ILE A 218 16.17 2.81 13.67
N LEU A 219 16.72 3.87 13.08
CA LEU A 219 18.16 4.03 12.90
C LEU A 219 18.91 4.00 14.24
N VAL A 220 18.44 4.75 15.25
CA VAL A 220 19.02 4.73 16.60
C VAL A 220 18.95 3.31 17.17
N ARG A 221 17.84 2.60 16.96
CA ARG A 221 17.68 1.22 17.42
C ARG A 221 18.64 0.25 16.72
N TRP A 222 18.89 0.42 15.42
CA TRP A 222 19.94 -0.29 14.68
C TRP A 222 21.31 -0.05 15.31
N CYS A 223 21.68 1.21 15.60
CA CYS A 223 22.93 1.52 16.27
C CYS A 223 23.01 0.84 17.65
N VAL A 224 21.97 0.96 18.48
CA VAL A 224 21.91 0.34 19.81
C VAL A 224 22.02 -1.18 19.73
N LEU A 225 21.44 -1.83 18.72
CA LEU A 225 21.49 -3.29 18.56
C LEU A 225 22.94 -3.80 18.47
N PHE A 226 23.78 -3.08 17.71
CA PHE A 226 25.18 -3.41 17.49
C PHE A 226 26.15 -2.73 18.47
N CYS A 227 25.70 -1.79 19.31
CA CYS A 227 26.50 -1.13 20.35
C CYS A 227 26.94 -2.09 21.47
N SER A 228 28.09 -2.74 21.28
CA SER A 228 28.81 -3.51 22.32
C SER A 228 30.34 -3.43 22.19
N GLY A 229 30.86 -2.28 21.72
CA GLY A 229 32.30 -2.00 21.56
C GLY A 229 32.59 -0.85 20.59
N ARG A 230 33.85 -0.41 20.52
CA ARG A 230 34.35 0.65 19.62
C ARG A 230 34.08 0.27 18.15
N GLY A 231 33.55 1.20 17.34
CA GLY A 231 33.29 1.00 15.91
C GLY A 231 32.05 0.16 15.54
N ARG A 232 31.38 -0.48 16.50
CA ARG A 232 30.25 -1.39 16.16
C ARG A 232 28.94 -0.68 15.80
N ALA A 233 28.76 0.58 16.18
CA ALA A 233 27.60 1.38 15.75
C ALA A 233 27.55 1.55 14.22
N ALA A 234 28.72 1.58 13.56
CA ALA A 234 28.83 1.63 12.10
C ALA A 234 28.23 0.39 11.42
N HIS A 235 28.24 -0.78 12.06
CA HIS A 235 27.53 -1.95 11.53
C HIS A 235 26.01 -1.74 11.53
N GLY A 236 25.46 -1.07 12.56
CA GLY A 236 24.04 -0.71 12.60
C GLY A 236 23.68 0.30 11.51
N ILE A 237 24.49 1.37 11.34
CA ILE A 237 24.31 2.36 10.27
C ILE A 237 24.36 1.68 8.90
N ARG A 238 25.34 0.81 8.67
CA ARG A 238 25.47 0.06 7.41
C ARG A 238 24.25 -0.82 7.14
N ALA A 239 23.77 -1.58 8.14
CA ALA A 239 22.61 -2.46 7.97
C ALA A 239 21.33 -1.66 7.69
N PHE A 240 21.11 -0.56 8.41
CA PHE A 240 20.01 0.37 8.13
C PHE A 240 20.10 0.95 6.72
N ALA A 241 21.28 1.43 6.31
CA ALA A 241 21.49 2.02 4.99
C ALA A 241 21.22 1.04 3.85
N ILE A 242 21.65 -0.22 3.97
CA ILE A 242 21.32 -1.28 3.00
C ILE A 242 19.81 -1.50 2.94
N THR A 243 19.14 -1.54 4.10
CA THR A 243 17.69 -1.77 4.17
C THR A 243 16.90 -0.61 3.57
N LEU A 244 17.37 0.63 3.74
CA LEU A 244 16.81 1.84 3.12
C LEU A 244 17.04 1.82 1.60
N LEU A 245 18.23 1.42 1.16
CA LEU A 245 18.64 1.45 -0.25
C LEU A 245 17.73 0.62 -1.16
N VAL A 246 17.25 -0.53 -0.68
CA VAL A 246 16.43 -1.45 -1.49
C VAL A 246 15.12 -0.81 -1.97
N PRO A 247 14.17 -0.40 -1.10
CA PRO A 247 12.94 0.22 -1.54
C PRO A 247 13.20 1.55 -2.27
N SER A 248 14.13 2.37 -1.78
CA SER A 248 14.48 3.63 -2.45
C SER A 248 15.01 3.42 -3.88
N GLY A 249 15.84 2.40 -4.09
CA GLY A 249 16.32 2.00 -5.41
C GLY A 249 15.20 1.51 -6.31
N ILE A 250 14.29 0.67 -5.78
CA ILE A 250 13.12 0.18 -6.52
C ILE A 250 12.25 1.35 -7.00
N TYR A 251 11.92 2.31 -6.15
CA TYR A 251 11.12 3.47 -6.56
C TYR A 251 11.86 4.43 -7.49
N THR A 252 13.19 4.58 -7.34
CA THR A 252 14.00 5.36 -8.28
C THR A 252 13.95 4.75 -9.67
N LEU A 253 14.17 3.44 -9.77
CA LEU A 253 14.07 2.70 -11.03
C LEU A 253 12.64 2.70 -11.56
N GLY A 254 11.65 2.59 -10.68
CA GLY A 254 10.23 2.70 -11.02
C GLY A 254 9.87 4.06 -11.60
N GLY A 255 10.43 5.16 -11.08
CA GLY A 255 10.26 6.49 -11.65
C GLY A 255 10.90 6.63 -13.04
N VAL A 256 12.10 6.10 -13.24
CA VAL A 256 12.73 6.08 -14.58
C VAL A 256 11.92 5.21 -15.55
N GLY A 257 11.51 4.02 -15.11
CA GLY A 257 10.68 3.11 -15.90
C GLY A 257 9.31 3.69 -16.22
N GLY A 258 8.70 4.43 -15.29
CA GLY A 258 7.43 5.13 -15.48
C GLY A 258 7.50 6.17 -16.59
N TYR A 259 8.60 6.95 -16.69
CA TYR A 259 8.81 7.87 -17.80
C TYR A 259 8.88 7.15 -19.15
N VAL A 260 9.58 6.01 -19.21
CA VAL A 260 9.68 5.19 -20.41
C VAL A 260 8.31 4.59 -20.76
N ALA A 261 7.59 4.08 -19.77
CA ALA A 261 6.25 3.50 -19.96
C ALA A 261 5.24 4.54 -20.45
N ALA A 262 5.19 5.72 -19.82
CA ALA A 262 4.36 6.82 -20.28
C ALA A 262 4.66 7.19 -21.73
N LYS A 263 5.95 7.24 -22.10
CA LYS A 263 6.37 7.64 -23.44
C LYS A 263 6.15 6.57 -24.51
N TYR A 264 6.27 5.27 -24.20
CA TYR A 264 6.30 4.21 -25.22
C TYR A 264 5.22 3.12 -25.07
N LEU A 265 4.65 2.94 -23.88
CA LEU A 265 3.63 1.92 -23.61
C LEU A 265 2.22 2.51 -23.53
N PHE A 266 2.08 3.73 -23.02
CA PHE A 266 0.77 4.36 -22.79
C PHE A 266 0.46 5.48 -23.79
N GLN A 267 1.13 5.52 -24.94
CA GLN A 267 0.93 6.56 -25.98
C GLN A 267 -0.53 6.68 -26.42
N GLU A 268 -1.24 5.55 -26.49
CA GLU A 268 -2.65 5.47 -26.91
C GLU A 268 -3.64 5.78 -25.76
N LEU A 269 -3.15 5.98 -24.54
CA LEU A 269 -3.97 6.26 -23.34
C LEU A 269 -3.47 7.55 -22.69
N PRO A 270 -3.83 8.73 -23.21
CA PRO A 270 -3.23 10.01 -22.82
C PRO A 270 -3.36 10.30 -21.31
N VAL A 271 -4.52 10.00 -20.70
CA VAL A 271 -4.72 10.15 -19.25
C VAL A 271 -3.76 9.28 -18.45
N LEU A 272 -3.59 8.01 -18.87
CA LEU A 272 -2.71 7.08 -18.18
C LEU A 272 -1.24 7.47 -18.39
N ALA A 273 -0.86 7.93 -19.58
CA ALA A 273 0.46 8.45 -19.87
C ALA A 273 0.79 9.68 -19.00
N ASP A 274 -0.13 10.65 -18.92
CA ASP A 274 0.04 11.87 -18.14
C ASP A 274 0.12 11.58 -16.63
N ILE A 275 -0.76 10.73 -16.10
CA ILE A 275 -0.72 10.30 -14.70
C ILE A 275 0.58 9.53 -14.41
N THR A 276 0.98 8.61 -15.28
CA THR A 276 2.22 7.81 -15.10
C THR A 276 3.45 8.71 -15.14
N SER A 277 3.52 9.64 -16.10
CA SER A 277 4.59 10.63 -16.21
C SER A 277 4.62 11.55 -14.99
N GLY A 278 3.45 12.02 -14.56
CA GLY A 278 3.30 12.86 -13.38
C GLY A 278 3.66 12.16 -12.07
N ALA A 279 3.45 10.85 -11.96
CA ALA A 279 3.91 10.00 -10.86
C ALA A 279 5.41 9.71 -10.91
N SER A 280 6.01 9.69 -12.10
CA SER A 280 7.41 9.32 -12.30
C SER A 280 8.37 10.33 -11.66
N ALA A 281 8.07 11.63 -11.74
CA ALA A 281 8.85 12.70 -11.11
C ALA A 281 8.98 12.54 -9.57
N PRO A 282 7.88 12.48 -8.79
CA PRO A 282 7.97 12.30 -7.35
C PRO A 282 8.60 10.96 -6.94
N LEU A 283 8.32 9.87 -7.67
CA LEU A 283 8.96 8.58 -7.41
C LEU A 283 10.49 8.66 -7.55
N LEU A 284 10.97 9.29 -8.62
CA LEU A 284 12.39 9.50 -8.86
C LEU A 284 13.01 10.44 -7.80
N MET A 285 12.29 11.49 -7.41
CA MET A 285 12.73 12.43 -6.38
C MET A 285 12.84 11.76 -5.00
N PHE A 286 11.77 11.17 -4.48
CA PHE A 286 11.76 10.60 -3.13
C PHE A 286 12.56 9.30 -3.05
N GLY A 287 12.49 8.46 -4.08
CA GLY A 287 13.37 7.31 -4.23
C GLY A 287 14.84 7.74 -4.27
N GLY A 288 15.17 8.74 -5.11
CA GLY A 288 16.53 9.25 -5.27
C GLY A 288 17.11 9.86 -3.99
N ILE A 289 16.32 10.63 -3.24
CA ILE A 289 16.71 11.14 -1.91
C ILE A 289 17.05 9.97 -0.97
N GLY A 290 16.24 8.92 -0.96
CA GLY A 290 16.50 7.73 -0.15
C GLY A 290 17.79 6.99 -0.55
N VAL A 291 18.05 6.86 -1.86
CA VAL A 291 19.29 6.29 -2.39
C VAL A 291 20.50 7.13 -1.96
N LEU A 292 20.45 8.46 -2.13
CA LEU A 292 21.53 9.36 -1.74
C LEU A 292 21.80 9.30 -0.23
N ALA A 293 20.74 9.29 0.60
CA ALA A 293 20.85 9.15 2.05
C ALA A 293 21.47 7.80 2.45
N ALA A 294 21.08 6.71 1.79
CA ALA A 294 21.68 5.39 2.02
C ALA A 294 23.17 5.37 1.65
N VAL A 295 23.54 5.89 0.47
CA VAL A 295 24.94 5.97 0.03
C VAL A 295 25.77 6.81 1.00
N PHE A 296 25.27 7.97 1.42
CA PHE A 296 25.93 8.82 2.42
C PHE A 296 26.15 8.07 3.74
N MET A 297 25.14 7.35 4.24
CA MET A 297 25.27 6.55 5.46
C MET A 297 26.24 5.38 5.30
N LEU A 298 26.34 4.76 4.13
CA LEU A 298 27.34 3.72 3.84
C LEU A 298 28.77 4.28 3.86
N ILE A 299 28.97 5.48 3.31
CA ILE A 299 30.26 6.18 3.36
C ILE A 299 30.61 6.51 4.82
N LEU A 300 29.68 7.10 5.58
CA LEU A 300 29.88 7.39 7.00
C LEU A 300 30.22 6.14 7.81
N ALA A 301 29.49 5.04 7.61
CA ALA A 301 29.79 3.77 8.27
C ALA A 301 31.20 3.27 7.94
N SER A 302 31.62 3.38 6.68
CA SER A 302 32.95 2.98 6.23
C SER A 302 34.05 3.85 6.86
N MET A 303 33.85 5.17 6.91
CA MET A 303 34.77 6.09 7.59
C MET A 303 34.94 5.76 9.07
N ILE A 304 33.83 5.53 9.80
CA ILE A 304 33.87 5.17 11.22
C ILE A 304 34.62 3.85 11.44
N LEU A 305 34.41 2.85 10.57
CA LEU A 305 35.13 1.58 10.64
C LEU A 305 36.63 1.75 10.37
N SER A 306 37.01 2.59 9.41
CA SER A 306 38.42 2.88 9.12
C SER A 306 39.12 3.62 10.26
N LEU A 307 38.46 4.61 10.87
CA LEU A 307 39.00 5.36 12.02
C LEU A 307 39.09 4.53 13.30
N THR A 308 38.39 3.40 13.39
CA THR A 308 38.39 2.53 14.57
C THR A 308 39.29 1.30 14.42
N LYS A 309 39.89 1.07 13.24
CA LYS A 309 40.99 0.11 13.07
C LYS A 309 42.24 0.66 13.78
N LYS A 310 42.86 -0.13 14.66
CA LYS A 310 44.19 0.17 15.22
C LYS A 310 45.21 0.17 14.06
N PRO A 311 46.17 1.12 13.99
CA PRO A 311 47.33 0.92 13.14
C PRO A 311 48.03 -0.37 13.62
N ALA A 312 48.33 -1.27 12.69
CA ALA A 312 49.21 -2.39 12.98
C ALA A 312 50.55 -1.81 13.45
N ALA A 313 51.04 -2.23 14.61
CA ALA A 313 52.37 -1.85 15.06
C ALA A 313 53.36 -2.26 13.96
N GLU A 314 54.10 -1.28 13.46
CA GLU A 314 55.21 -1.46 12.54
C GLU A 314 56.21 -2.44 13.20
N PRO A 315 56.67 -3.49 12.51
CA PRO A 315 57.61 -4.43 13.10
C PRO A 315 58.92 -3.70 13.34
N GLU A 316 59.22 -3.48 14.62
CA GLU A 316 60.47 -2.91 15.10
C GLU A 316 61.61 -3.84 14.65
N ILE A 317 62.35 -3.41 13.63
CA ILE A 317 63.58 -4.07 13.18
C ILE A 317 64.62 -3.84 14.28
N LEU A 318 64.74 -4.80 15.19
CA LEU A 318 65.78 -4.82 16.20
C LEU A 318 67.11 -5.20 15.51
N SER A 319 67.96 -4.21 15.25
CA SER A 319 69.35 -4.44 14.88
C SER A 319 70.14 -4.93 16.10
N GLU A 320 70.78 -6.10 15.99
CA GLU A 320 72.23 -6.34 16.20
C GLU A 320 72.90 -5.61 17.42
N ILE A 321 73.64 -6.23 18.37
CA ILE A 321 74.68 -7.28 18.31
C ILE A 321 74.92 -7.90 19.74
N PRO A 322 75.90 -8.81 20.01
CA PRO A 322 75.74 -10.01 20.86
C PRO A 322 76.41 -9.84 22.25
N THR A 323 76.50 -10.88 23.09
CA THR A 323 77.69 -11.24 23.90
C THR A 323 77.38 -12.37 24.91
N ALA A 324 78.15 -13.46 24.75
CA ALA A 324 78.66 -14.44 25.72
C ALA A 324 77.76 -15.12 26.78
N ALA A 325 77.81 -16.45 26.75
CA ALA A 325 77.52 -17.36 27.87
C ALA A 325 78.53 -17.18 29.04
N PRO A 326 78.25 -17.73 30.23
CA PRO A 326 78.79 -19.07 30.51
C PRO A 326 77.90 -20.03 31.34
N GLU A 327 78.02 -21.31 30.96
CA GLU A 327 78.20 -22.57 31.73
C GLU A 327 77.46 -22.92 33.06
N CYS A 328 76.87 -24.13 33.01
CA CYS A 328 76.94 -25.28 33.94
C CYS A 328 76.06 -25.30 35.23
N VAL A 329 75.22 -26.35 35.42
CA VAL A 329 75.55 -27.67 36.01
C VAL A 329 74.29 -28.59 36.10
N GLU A 330 74.46 -29.78 35.53
CA GLU A 330 73.95 -31.15 35.83
C GLU A 330 72.46 -31.57 35.91
N ALA A 331 72.21 -32.68 35.21
CA ALA A 331 71.08 -33.60 35.29
C ALA A 331 71.31 -34.69 36.37
N PRO A 332 70.43 -35.70 36.54
CA PRO A 332 70.60 -36.86 35.66
C PRO A 332 69.31 -37.48 35.10
N VAL A 333 69.58 -38.34 34.12
CA VAL A 333 68.78 -39.08 33.16
C VAL A 333 68.35 -40.44 33.73
N GLN A 334 67.24 -41.01 33.22
CA GLN A 334 67.07 -42.38 32.67
C GLN A 334 65.56 -42.73 32.63
N GLU A 335 64.98 -43.38 31.63
CA GLU A 335 65.51 -44.30 30.62
C GLU A 335 64.57 -44.36 29.39
N SER A 336 65.00 -45.05 28.34
CA SER A 336 64.79 -44.70 26.95
C SER A 336 64.45 -45.92 26.07
N VAL A 337 63.30 -45.88 25.36
CA VAL A 337 62.99 -46.41 23.98
C VAL A 337 63.29 -47.91 23.68
N PRO A 338 63.17 -48.50 22.45
CA PRO A 338 62.65 -48.07 21.12
C PRO A 338 61.69 -49.14 20.46
N VAL A 339 61.16 -49.10 19.22
CA VAL A 339 61.70 -48.84 17.88
C VAL A 339 60.57 -48.73 16.81
N ALA A 340 60.73 -47.75 15.89
CA ALA A 340 60.54 -47.63 14.40
C ALA A 340 59.44 -48.42 13.62
N ALA A 341 59.00 -48.03 12.41
CA ALA A 341 59.50 -47.14 11.33
C ALA A 341 58.29 -46.56 10.53
N GLY A 342 58.28 -45.31 10.02
CA GLY A 342 58.74 -44.85 8.69
C GLY A 342 57.69 -45.11 7.59
N VAL A 343 57.28 -44.28 6.63
CA VAL A 343 57.70 -43.01 5.96
C VAL A 343 56.50 -42.55 5.06
N SER A 344 56.39 -41.23 4.78
CA SER A 344 55.80 -40.47 3.62
C SER A 344 54.85 -41.17 2.60
N ASP A 345 53.81 -40.59 1.98
CA ASP A 345 53.64 -39.27 1.33
C ASP A 345 52.14 -38.91 1.10
N GLU A 346 51.92 -37.61 0.86
CA GLU A 346 50.77 -36.84 0.31
C GLU A 346 50.24 -37.34 -1.08
N PRO A 347 49.17 -36.83 -1.76
CA PRO A 347 48.01 -35.95 -1.43
C PRO A 347 46.60 -36.53 -1.76
N ALA A 348 45.56 -35.73 -1.44
CA ALA A 348 44.15 -35.71 -1.90
C ALA A 348 43.98 -35.81 -3.46
N PRO A 349 42.76 -35.91 -4.10
CA PRO A 349 41.45 -35.44 -3.61
C PRO A 349 40.14 -36.13 -4.12
N LEU A 350 39.02 -35.64 -3.55
CA LEU A 350 37.67 -35.41 -4.11
C LEU A 350 36.97 -36.51 -4.96
N SER A 351 35.77 -36.93 -4.52
CA SER A 351 34.49 -36.62 -5.20
C SER A 351 33.28 -37.35 -4.59
N ALA A 352 32.16 -36.62 -4.52
CA ALA A 352 30.74 -37.02 -4.67
C ALA A 352 30.20 -38.23 -3.86
N ALA A 353 28.93 -38.35 -3.46
CA ALA A 353 27.69 -37.70 -3.82
C ALA A 353 26.66 -37.95 -2.70
N SER A 354 25.58 -37.15 -2.73
CA SER A 354 24.17 -37.50 -2.42
C SER A 354 23.85 -38.75 -1.59
N GLU A 355 22.98 -38.59 -0.59
CA GLU A 355 21.57 -39.04 -0.64
C GLU A 355 20.85 -38.75 0.69
N THR A 356 19.64 -38.21 0.58
CA THR A 356 18.62 -38.08 1.64
C THR A 356 18.08 -39.46 2.00
N PRO A 357 17.47 -39.64 3.20
CA PRO A 357 16.02 -39.65 3.18
C PRO A 357 15.31 -39.03 4.39
N THR A 358 14.05 -38.74 4.07
CA THR A 358 12.84 -38.34 4.79
C THR A 358 12.55 -39.11 6.08
N GLY A 359 11.81 -38.47 6.99
CA GLY A 359 11.09 -39.13 8.09
C GLY A 359 10.12 -38.17 8.78
N GLU A 360 8.84 -38.29 8.45
CA GLU A 360 7.70 -37.59 9.05
C GLU A 360 7.48 -37.98 10.52
N ALA A 361 6.94 -37.06 11.32
CA ALA A 361 6.02 -37.41 12.42
C ALA A 361 5.15 -36.20 12.80
N LEU A 362 3.84 -36.37 12.56
CA LEU A 362 2.72 -35.61 13.13
C LEU A 362 2.69 -35.80 14.66
N THR A 363 2.22 -34.79 15.42
CA THR A 363 0.93 -34.85 16.14
C THR A 363 0.71 -33.66 17.10
N SER A 364 -0.57 -33.32 17.17
CA SER A 364 -1.29 -32.35 17.99
C SER A 364 -1.29 -32.68 19.49
N THR A 365 -1.40 -31.65 20.33
CA THR A 365 -2.26 -31.67 21.53
C THR A 365 -2.86 -30.27 21.77
N ALA A 366 -4.18 -30.19 21.66
CA ALA A 366 -5.05 -29.35 22.51
C ALA A 366 -5.14 -30.05 23.89
N SER A 367 -5.52 -29.45 25.03
CA SER A 367 -6.65 -28.56 25.30
C SER A 367 -6.59 -28.04 26.75
N GLU A 368 -7.39 -26.99 27.01
CA GLU A 368 -8.13 -26.65 28.25
C GLU A 368 -7.40 -26.14 29.52
N GLU A 369 -7.69 -24.90 29.94
CA GLU A 369 -8.69 -24.63 31.00
C GLU A 369 -9.01 -23.12 31.13
N GLU A 370 -10.22 -22.85 31.65
CA GLU A 370 -11.01 -21.62 31.55
C GLU A 370 -11.17 -20.94 32.93
N SER A 371 -11.02 -19.59 32.99
CA SER A 371 -11.81 -18.62 33.81
C SER A 371 -11.70 -18.55 35.36
N PRO A 372 -12.28 -17.55 36.08
CA PRO A 372 -12.65 -16.14 35.74
C PRO A 372 -12.26 -15.04 36.78
N ALA A 373 -12.40 -13.78 36.33
CA ALA A 373 -12.96 -12.57 36.98
C ALA A 373 -12.34 -11.93 38.25
N GLU A 374 -12.11 -10.61 38.16
CA GLU A 374 -12.56 -9.64 39.17
C GLU A 374 -12.91 -8.28 38.52
N MET A 375 -14.10 -7.78 38.87
CA MET A 375 -14.66 -6.47 38.54
C MET A 375 -14.19 -5.41 39.53
N LEU A 376 -14.11 -4.13 39.13
CA LEU A 376 -14.37 -2.99 40.02
C LEU A 376 -14.85 -1.78 39.20
N ASP A 377 -16.09 -1.36 39.47
CA ASP A 377 -16.68 -0.04 39.18
C ASP A 377 -16.40 0.90 40.37
N ASP A 378 -16.21 2.20 40.11
CA ASP A 378 -16.93 3.30 40.80
C ASP A 378 -16.51 4.71 40.29
N ALA A 379 -17.44 5.32 39.55
CA ALA A 379 -18.09 6.64 39.71
C ALA A 379 -17.33 8.01 39.80
N PRO A 380 -18.01 9.13 39.43
CA PRO A 380 -17.43 10.43 39.06
C PRO A 380 -17.67 11.57 40.08
N THR A 381 -16.93 12.68 39.97
CA THR A 381 -17.21 13.97 40.64
C THR A 381 -16.82 15.11 39.68
N GLY A 382 -17.77 15.95 39.23
CA GLY A 382 -18.12 17.26 39.80
C GLY A 382 -17.20 18.36 39.21
N GLY A 383 -17.63 19.39 38.49
CA GLY A 383 -18.84 20.21 38.56
C GLY A 383 -18.40 21.66 38.81
N THR A 384 -18.55 22.56 37.84
CA THR A 384 -18.66 24.01 38.12
C THR A 384 -19.52 24.68 37.03
N SER A 385 -20.62 25.21 37.52
CA SER A 385 -21.67 26.04 36.91
C SER A 385 -21.21 27.44 36.51
N VAL A 386 -21.91 28.07 35.53
CA VAL A 386 -22.65 29.37 35.57
C VAL A 386 -23.43 29.44 34.22
N SER A 387 -24.77 29.31 34.19
CA SER A 387 -25.83 30.37 34.01
C SER A 387 -25.57 31.35 32.85
N GLU A 388 -26.51 31.86 32.06
CA GLU A 388 -27.96 31.80 31.83
C GLU A 388 -28.18 32.82 30.69
N GLU A 389 -29.09 32.61 29.74
CA GLU A 389 -30.08 33.60 29.27
C GLU A 389 -30.85 33.06 28.04
N ALA A 390 -32.16 33.25 28.09
CA ALA A 390 -33.17 32.69 27.20
C ALA A 390 -33.54 33.66 26.07
N ALA A 391 -34.05 33.12 24.95
CA ALA A 391 -35.21 33.69 24.24
C ALA A 391 -35.68 32.74 23.11
N ALA A 392 -36.90 32.22 23.27
CA ALA A 392 -37.78 31.86 22.15
C ALA A 392 -38.82 32.99 21.96
N PRO A 393 -39.46 33.09 20.79
CA PRO A 393 -40.93 32.89 20.72
C PRO A 393 -41.33 31.95 19.55
N THR A 394 -42.17 30.91 19.73
CA THR A 394 -43.66 30.83 19.49
C THR A 394 -44.12 31.40 18.14
N GLY A 395 -44.98 30.82 17.30
CA GLY A 395 -46.00 29.73 17.25
C GLY A 395 -46.68 29.91 15.86
N GLU A 396 -47.31 28.96 15.16
CA GLU A 396 -48.54 28.20 15.47
C GLU A 396 -48.81 27.13 14.35
N PRO A 397 -49.74 26.18 14.58
CA PRO A 397 -49.86 24.91 13.87
C PRO A 397 -51.05 24.82 12.88
N ILE A 398 -51.03 23.86 11.96
CA ILE A 398 -52.25 23.35 11.28
C ILE A 398 -52.18 21.82 11.18
N ALA A 399 -53.27 21.15 11.56
CA ALA A 399 -53.52 19.71 11.47
C ALA A 399 -54.79 19.46 10.60
N PRO A 400 -55.32 18.22 10.44
CA PRO A 400 -55.31 17.43 9.20
C PRO A 400 -56.72 17.12 8.62
N ALA A 401 -56.80 16.53 7.41
CA ALA A 401 -57.76 15.49 6.97
C ALA A 401 -57.94 15.44 5.44
N GLU A 402 -57.97 14.25 4.83
CA GLU A 402 -59.19 13.67 4.19
C GLU A 402 -58.92 12.30 3.55
N GLU A 403 -59.83 11.35 3.81
CA GLU A 403 -59.94 10.02 3.19
C GLU A 403 -60.96 10.03 2.02
N LEU A 404 -60.62 9.33 0.93
CA LEU A 404 -61.43 8.52 -0.03
C LEU A 404 -62.80 9.01 -0.60
N PRO A 405 -63.09 8.68 -1.88
CA PRO A 405 -63.98 7.52 -2.14
C PRO A 405 -63.64 6.65 -3.38
N THR A 406 -64.35 5.52 -3.45
CA THR A 406 -64.17 4.28 -4.25
C THR A 406 -64.87 4.27 -5.63
N GLU A 407 -64.22 3.63 -6.64
CA GLU A 407 -64.62 2.88 -7.88
C GLU A 407 -65.96 3.10 -8.66
N PRO A 408 -66.04 2.76 -9.99
CA PRO A 408 -66.15 1.36 -10.48
C PRO A 408 -65.51 0.98 -11.86
N ALA A 409 -65.12 -0.32 -12.01
CA ALA A 409 -65.14 -1.28 -13.15
C ALA A 409 -65.30 -0.78 -14.62
N ALA A 410 -64.73 -1.31 -15.72
CA ALA A 410 -64.12 -2.58 -16.17
C ALA A 410 -63.19 -2.24 -17.39
N ALA A 411 -62.31 -3.05 -17.99
CA ALA A 411 -62.34 -4.44 -18.42
C ALA A 411 -60.92 -4.95 -18.77
N SER A 412 -60.68 -6.26 -18.65
CA SER A 412 -59.43 -6.94 -19.04
C SER A 412 -59.22 -7.01 -20.56
N PRO A 413 -57.97 -7.17 -21.03
CA PRO A 413 -57.64 -8.45 -21.71
C PRO A 413 -56.23 -9.01 -21.44
N ASP A 414 -56.20 -10.35 -21.41
CA ASP A 414 -55.21 -11.33 -21.84
C ASP A 414 -53.73 -11.34 -21.39
N GLU A 415 -53.40 -12.49 -20.79
CA GLU A 415 -52.19 -13.31 -20.81
C GLU A 415 -50.86 -12.71 -21.30
N THR A 416 -49.86 -12.69 -20.40
CA THR A 416 -48.58 -13.38 -20.64
C THR A 416 -47.93 -13.72 -19.31
N THR A 417 -47.62 -15.00 -19.11
CA THR A 417 -46.88 -15.49 -17.94
C THR A 417 -45.45 -14.95 -17.99
N PRO A 418 -44.92 -14.27 -16.94
CA PRO A 418 -43.52 -13.88 -16.93
C PRO A 418 -42.65 -15.13 -16.80
N ALA A 419 -41.67 -15.27 -17.70
CA ALA A 419 -40.63 -16.27 -17.58
C ALA A 419 -39.94 -16.13 -16.22
N GLN A 420 -40.01 -17.19 -15.42
CA GLN A 420 -39.43 -17.27 -14.09
C GLN A 420 -37.91 -17.08 -14.19
N ALA A 421 -37.37 -16.01 -13.59
CA ALA A 421 -35.94 -15.78 -13.52
C ALA A 421 -35.24 -17.00 -12.87
N PRO A 422 -34.13 -17.52 -13.43
CA PRO A 422 -33.45 -18.67 -12.85
C PRO A 422 -32.99 -18.33 -11.43
N ALA A 423 -33.24 -19.24 -10.50
CA ALA A 423 -32.91 -19.06 -9.09
C ALA A 423 -31.41 -18.76 -8.91
N PRO A 424 -31.04 -17.85 -7.99
CA PRO A 424 -29.65 -17.49 -7.77
C PRO A 424 -28.84 -18.70 -7.30
N VAL A 425 -27.74 -18.99 -8.00
CA VAL A 425 -26.83 -20.10 -7.66
C VAL A 425 -25.70 -19.56 -6.78
N PHE A 426 -25.37 -20.26 -5.70
CA PHE A 426 -24.35 -19.84 -4.75
C PHE A 426 -23.15 -20.80 -4.76
N CYS A 427 -21.95 -20.27 -4.52
CA CYS A 427 -20.75 -21.06 -4.34
C CYS A 427 -20.87 -21.94 -3.09
N LYS A 428 -20.76 -23.27 -3.26
CA LYS A 428 -20.88 -24.24 -2.17
C LYS A 428 -19.81 -24.10 -1.07
N GLU A 429 -18.67 -23.47 -1.40
CA GLU A 429 -17.52 -23.37 -0.50
C GLU A 429 -17.55 -22.11 0.38
N CYS A 430 -18.08 -21.00 -0.14
CA CYS A 430 -18.03 -19.72 0.56
C CYS A 430 -19.35 -18.93 0.55
N GLY A 431 -20.43 -19.52 0.03
CA GLY A 431 -21.78 -18.95 0.02
C GLY A 431 -21.97 -17.71 -0.85
N THR A 432 -20.99 -17.35 -1.68
CA THR A 432 -21.08 -16.15 -2.53
C THR A 432 -21.92 -16.44 -3.77
N GLN A 433 -22.83 -15.53 -4.12
CA GLN A 433 -23.68 -15.63 -5.30
C GLN A 433 -22.82 -15.69 -6.57
N ILE A 434 -23.14 -16.63 -7.45
CA ILE A 434 -22.50 -16.80 -8.76
C ILE A 434 -23.26 -15.91 -9.73
N LEU A 435 -22.58 -14.88 -10.24
CA LEU A 435 -23.18 -13.84 -11.08
C LEU A 435 -23.54 -14.37 -12.48
N GLN A 436 -22.82 -15.38 -12.97
CA GLN A 436 -23.09 -16.04 -14.26
C GLN A 436 -22.95 -17.57 -14.14
N PRO A 437 -24.00 -18.27 -13.68
CA PRO A 437 -24.02 -19.73 -13.59
C PRO A 437 -23.78 -20.35 -14.98
N GLY A 438 -22.85 -21.30 -15.08
CA GLY A 438 -22.50 -22.01 -16.33
C GLY A 438 -21.35 -21.39 -17.15
N VAL A 439 -21.05 -20.10 -16.97
CA VAL A 439 -19.92 -19.42 -17.65
C VAL A 439 -18.71 -19.30 -16.71
N GLN A 440 -18.95 -19.02 -15.43
CA GLN A 440 -17.88 -18.90 -14.43
C GLN A 440 -17.36 -20.27 -13.99
N LYS A 441 -16.10 -20.56 -14.32
CA LYS A 441 -15.41 -21.81 -13.92
C LYS A 441 -14.83 -21.79 -12.51
N PHE A 442 -14.65 -20.60 -11.91
CA PHE A 442 -14.06 -20.41 -10.58
C PHE A 442 -14.84 -19.37 -9.78
N CYS A 443 -14.93 -19.57 -8.47
CA CYS A 443 -15.52 -18.61 -7.56
C CYS A 443 -14.63 -17.37 -7.43
N ILE A 444 -15.19 -16.19 -7.69
CA ILE A 444 -14.47 -14.91 -7.64
C ILE A 444 -13.95 -14.60 -6.22
N LYS A 445 -14.62 -15.09 -5.17
CA LYS A 445 -14.23 -14.81 -3.78
C LYS A 445 -13.17 -15.76 -3.23
N CYS A 446 -13.30 -17.07 -3.47
CA CYS A 446 -12.40 -18.06 -2.86
C CYS A 446 -11.50 -18.79 -3.86
N GLY A 447 -11.59 -18.50 -5.15
CA GLY A 447 -10.76 -19.08 -6.21
C GLY A 447 -10.99 -20.57 -6.49
N LYS A 448 -11.90 -21.23 -5.75
CA LYS A 448 -12.20 -22.65 -5.96
C LYS A 448 -13.03 -22.86 -7.22
N LYS A 449 -12.75 -23.97 -7.92
CA LYS A 449 -13.47 -24.35 -9.14
C LYS A 449 -14.95 -24.57 -8.82
N LEU A 450 -15.82 -24.00 -9.65
CA LEU A 450 -17.27 -24.21 -9.56
C LEU A 450 -17.60 -25.47 -10.34
N ASP A 451 -18.27 -26.43 -9.69
CA ASP A 451 -18.80 -27.61 -10.38
C ASP A 451 -19.86 -27.12 -11.37
N SER A 452 -19.62 -27.36 -12.66
CA SER A 452 -20.48 -26.94 -13.77
C SER A 452 -21.80 -27.71 -13.78
#